data_AF-A0A5J4QB96-F1
#
_entry.id   AF-A0A5J4QB96-F1
#
_cell.length_a   1.000
_cell.length_b   1.000
_cell.length_c   1.000
_cell.angle_alpha   90.00
_cell.angle_beta   90.00
_cell.angle_gamma   90.00
#
_symmetry.space_group_name_H-M   'P 1'
#
loop_
_entity.id
_entity.type
_entity.pdbx_description
1 polymer ?
#
loop_
_entity_poly.entity_id
_entity_poly.type
_entity_poly.pdbx_seq_one_letter_code
_entity_poly.pdbx_strand_id
1 'polypeptide(L)'
;RKGGFAMTYSTLASIVKYPFSSCLAENQLKFGFFTSEEDSFRCVADELGLLKLSGQPLKYARHPLVYLVEAADDICYQMMDIEDAHKLKILTTGETKELLLSYFDDERRKRIDRTFTIVSDVNEQIAYLRSSVIGLLIKECTAVFLANEKQILSGAFEGSLITQMSARIAMAYKKCTQVSMEKIYCSREVLDVELAGFRVLSTLVNLMVDAVTSPEKVYSQLLINRVSEQYDIKAVSLYERIQATLDYISGMTDVFALDLYRKINGNSLPAV
;
A
#
# COMPACT_ATOMS: atom_id res chain seq x y z
N ARG A 1 -7.60 -24.32 2.76
CA ARG A 1 -9.07 -24.38 3.04
C ARG A 1 -9.78 -23.79 1.83
N LYS A 2 -10.82 -24.44 1.27
CA LYS A 2 -11.57 -23.85 0.14
C LYS A 2 -12.19 -22.51 0.60
N GLY A 3 -11.98 -21.45 -0.18
CA GLY A 3 -12.50 -20.11 0.12
C GLY A 3 -11.68 -19.25 1.10
N GLY A 4 -10.54 -19.73 1.60
CA GLY A 4 -9.66 -18.94 2.47
C GLY A 4 -10.37 -18.41 3.71
N PHE A 5 -10.41 -17.08 3.88
CA PHE A 5 -11.11 -16.38 4.97
C PHE A 5 -12.63 -16.28 4.79
N ALA A 6 -13.17 -16.59 3.61
CA ALA A 6 -14.61 -16.55 3.30
C ALA A 6 -15.28 -15.21 3.67
N MET A 7 -14.68 -14.09 3.26
CA MET A 7 -15.23 -12.75 3.47
C MET A 7 -16.42 -12.46 2.55
N THR A 8 -17.20 -11.43 2.88
CA THR A 8 -18.28 -10.97 2.00
C THR A 8 -17.71 -10.44 0.68
N TYR A 9 -18.46 -10.59 -0.40
CA TYR A 9 -18.03 -10.16 -1.73
C TYR A 9 -17.79 -8.65 -1.79
N SER A 10 -18.62 -7.83 -1.13
CA SER A 10 -18.42 -6.38 -1.06
C SER A 10 -17.09 -6.03 -0.38
N THR A 11 -16.71 -6.75 0.68
CA THR A 11 -15.39 -6.57 1.31
C THR A 11 -14.26 -6.90 0.33
N LEU A 12 -14.32 -8.06 -0.33
CA LEU A 12 -13.31 -8.47 -1.33
C LEU A 12 -13.20 -7.47 -2.48
N ALA A 13 -14.31 -7.02 -3.04
CA ALA A 13 -14.30 -6.05 -4.13
C ALA A 13 -13.79 -4.68 -3.70
N SER A 14 -14.03 -4.26 -2.45
CA SER A 14 -13.60 -2.96 -1.94
C SER A 14 -12.08 -2.82 -1.74
N ILE A 15 -11.36 -3.94 -1.58
CA ILE A 15 -9.89 -3.92 -1.42
C ILE A 15 -9.13 -4.08 -2.75
N VAL A 16 -9.83 -4.47 -3.84
CA VAL A 16 -9.20 -4.64 -5.16
C VAL A 16 -9.13 -3.30 -5.88
N LYS A 17 -8.04 -2.57 -5.63
CA LYS A 17 -7.74 -1.24 -6.21
C LYS A 17 -7.64 -1.24 -7.74
N TYR A 18 -7.16 -2.34 -8.30
CA TYR A 18 -6.87 -2.52 -9.72
C TYR A 18 -7.58 -3.79 -10.21
N PRO A 19 -8.90 -3.76 -10.49
CA PRO A 19 -9.71 -4.95 -10.74
C PRO A 19 -9.48 -5.57 -12.12
N PHE A 20 -8.24 -5.97 -12.37
CA PHE A 20 -7.80 -6.59 -13.60
C PHE A 20 -6.63 -7.53 -13.40
N SER A 21 -6.52 -8.48 -14.33
CA SER A 21 -5.58 -9.60 -14.31
C SER A 21 -4.13 -9.15 -14.45
N SER A 22 -3.22 -9.89 -13.81
CA SER A 22 -1.77 -9.77 -13.99
C SER A 22 -1.32 -9.91 -15.44
N CYS A 23 -2.11 -10.52 -16.34
CA CYS A 23 -1.83 -10.52 -17.78
C CYS A 23 -1.78 -9.12 -18.42
N LEU A 24 -2.40 -8.12 -17.80
CA LEU A 24 -2.33 -6.72 -18.28
C LEU A 24 -1.13 -5.96 -17.72
N ALA A 25 -0.34 -6.60 -16.84
CA ALA A 25 0.75 -5.93 -16.14
C ALA A 25 1.92 -5.53 -17.05
N GLU A 26 2.03 -6.09 -18.26
CA GLU A 26 3.06 -5.71 -19.24
C GLU A 26 2.92 -4.24 -19.69
N ASN A 27 1.68 -3.75 -19.80
CA ASN A 27 1.38 -2.38 -20.22
C ASN A 27 0.92 -1.49 -19.04
N GLN A 28 0.68 -2.09 -17.87
CA GLN A 28 0.22 -1.39 -16.66
C GLN A 28 1.05 -1.84 -15.46
N LEU A 29 1.71 -0.92 -14.75
CA LEU A 29 2.61 -1.26 -13.64
C LEU A 29 1.96 -1.96 -12.43
N LYS A 30 0.63 -2.08 -12.39
CA LYS A 30 -0.14 -2.59 -11.25
C LYS A 30 -1.25 -3.50 -11.75
N PHE A 31 -1.71 -4.43 -10.92
CA PHE A 31 -2.86 -5.32 -11.15
C PHE A 31 -3.47 -5.71 -9.79
N GLY A 32 -4.62 -6.37 -9.78
CA GLY A 32 -5.34 -6.67 -8.54
C GLY A 32 -5.49 -8.15 -8.21
N PHE A 33 -5.26 -9.03 -9.19
CA PHE A 33 -5.30 -10.48 -9.01
C PHE A 33 -4.42 -11.18 -10.04
N PHE A 34 -3.84 -12.32 -9.66
CA PHE A 34 -3.12 -13.17 -10.60
C PHE A 34 -4.08 -13.94 -11.51
N THR A 35 -3.54 -14.58 -12.55
CA THR A 35 -4.34 -15.42 -13.47
C THR A 35 -5.01 -16.59 -12.74
N SER A 36 -4.39 -17.12 -11.69
CA SER A 36 -4.95 -18.15 -10.80
C SER A 36 -6.21 -17.71 -10.04
N GLU A 37 -6.38 -16.41 -9.79
CA GLU A 37 -7.55 -15.85 -9.11
C GLU A 37 -8.63 -15.29 -10.06
N GLU A 38 -8.44 -15.37 -11.39
CA GLU A 38 -9.39 -14.79 -12.36
C GLU A 38 -10.82 -15.30 -12.23
N ASP A 39 -11.00 -16.62 -12.07
CA ASP A 39 -12.33 -17.21 -11.90
C ASP A 39 -12.96 -16.81 -10.56
N SER A 40 -12.14 -16.74 -9.50
CA SER A 40 -12.59 -16.31 -8.17
C SER A 40 -13.05 -14.86 -8.18
N PHE A 41 -12.28 -13.96 -8.78
CA PHE A 41 -12.66 -12.55 -8.88
C PHE A 41 -13.83 -12.33 -9.84
N ARG A 42 -13.93 -13.10 -10.93
CA ARG A 42 -15.09 -13.07 -11.83
C ARG A 42 -16.38 -13.38 -11.07
N CYS A 43 -16.37 -14.40 -10.23
CA CYS A 43 -17.53 -14.74 -9.39
C CYS A 43 -17.95 -13.55 -8.48
N VAL A 44 -16.98 -12.91 -7.81
CA VAL A 44 -17.23 -11.74 -6.97
C VAL A 44 -17.78 -10.57 -7.79
N ALA A 45 -17.17 -10.28 -8.94
CA ALA A 45 -17.53 -9.17 -9.80
C ALA A 45 -18.91 -9.33 -10.41
N ASP A 46 -19.24 -10.52 -10.92
CA ASP A 46 -20.52 -10.82 -11.55
C ASP A 46 -21.67 -10.77 -10.53
N GLU A 47 -21.47 -11.32 -9.32
CA GLU A 47 -22.48 -11.27 -8.24
C GLU A 47 -22.77 -9.84 -7.77
N LEU A 48 -21.75 -8.98 -7.73
CA LEU A 48 -21.91 -7.57 -7.37
C LEU A 48 -22.34 -6.68 -8.55
N GLY A 49 -22.44 -7.22 -9.76
CA GLY A 49 -22.78 -6.46 -10.96
C GLY A 49 -21.72 -5.44 -11.38
N LEU A 50 -20.43 -5.71 -11.12
CA LEU A 50 -19.36 -4.82 -11.57
C LEU A 50 -19.28 -4.79 -13.10
N LEU A 51 -19.11 -3.59 -13.65
CA LEU A 51 -19.06 -3.39 -15.10
C LEU A 51 -17.82 -4.05 -15.68
N LYS A 52 -18.02 -5.01 -16.59
CA LYS A 52 -16.93 -5.67 -17.30
C LYS A 52 -16.41 -4.78 -18.41
N LEU A 53 -15.16 -4.35 -18.31
CA LEU A 53 -14.49 -3.49 -19.29
C LEU A 53 -13.72 -4.31 -20.35
N SER A 54 -13.25 -5.51 -19.99
CA SER A 54 -12.61 -6.46 -20.92
C SER A 54 -12.89 -7.91 -20.52
N GLY A 55 -13.12 -8.74 -21.54
CA GLY A 55 -13.31 -10.19 -21.42
C GLY A 55 -12.02 -10.96 -21.16
N GLN A 56 -11.01 -10.71 -22.00
CA GLN A 56 -9.68 -11.31 -21.93
C GLN A 56 -8.64 -10.33 -22.49
N PRO A 57 -7.60 -9.95 -21.74
CA PRO A 57 -7.45 -10.24 -20.31
C PRO A 57 -8.58 -9.63 -19.46
N LEU A 58 -8.87 -10.26 -18.33
CA LEU A 58 -10.01 -9.91 -17.48
C LEU A 58 -9.82 -8.53 -16.84
N LYS A 59 -10.80 -7.63 -17.03
CA LYS A 59 -10.80 -6.28 -16.44
C LYS A 59 -12.22 -5.81 -16.15
N TYR A 60 -12.41 -5.25 -14.96
CA TYR A 60 -13.66 -4.64 -14.50
C TYR A 60 -13.47 -3.17 -14.14
N ALA A 61 -14.58 -2.46 -13.98
CA ALA A 61 -14.60 -1.18 -13.28
C ALA A 61 -14.35 -1.40 -11.78
N ARG A 62 -13.87 -0.35 -11.10
CA ARG A 62 -13.67 -0.39 -9.63
C ARG A 62 -15.01 -0.50 -8.91
N HIS A 63 -15.03 -1.24 -7.82
CA HIS A 63 -16.13 -1.17 -6.87
C HIS A 63 -16.16 0.24 -6.24
N PRO A 64 -17.31 0.89 -6.06
CA PRO A 64 -17.38 2.28 -5.57
C PRO A 64 -16.63 2.52 -4.25
N LEU A 65 -16.69 1.58 -3.31
CA LEU A 65 -15.99 1.70 -2.02
C LEU A 65 -14.46 1.72 -2.12
N VAL A 66 -13.87 1.26 -3.24
CA VAL A 66 -12.41 1.33 -3.46
C VAL A 66 -11.93 2.78 -3.36
N TYR A 67 -12.70 3.75 -3.86
CA TYR A 67 -12.32 5.16 -3.83
C TYR A 67 -12.24 5.71 -2.40
N LEU A 68 -13.07 5.20 -1.49
CA LEU A 68 -13.02 5.57 -0.07
C LEU A 68 -11.83 4.91 0.64
N VAL A 69 -11.56 3.64 0.33
CA VAL A 69 -10.39 2.93 0.87
C VAL A 69 -9.10 3.62 0.39
N GLU A 70 -8.99 3.94 -0.89
CA GLU A 70 -7.85 4.66 -1.48
C GLU A 70 -7.68 6.05 -0.83
N ALA A 71 -8.75 6.81 -0.65
CA ALA A 71 -8.68 8.10 0.01
C ALA A 71 -8.26 8.00 1.48
N ALA A 72 -8.74 6.99 2.21
CA ALA A 72 -8.33 6.76 3.59
C ALA A 72 -6.83 6.43 3.68
N ASP A 73 -6.34 5.59 2.77
CA ASP A 73 -4.94 5.21 2.65
C ASP A 73 -4.04 6.44 2.39
N ASP A 74 -4.39 7.23 1.36
CA ASP A 74 -3.67 8.44 0.97
C ASP A 74 -3.60 9.48 2.13
N ILE A 75 -4.73 9.71 2.83
CA ILE A 75 -4.79 10.64 3.97
C ILE A 75 -3.89 10.17 5.11
N CYS A 76 -3.96 8.88 5.45
CA CYS A 76 -3.18 8.31 6.55
C CYS A 76 -1.69 8.42 6.27
N TYR A 77 -1.21 7.93 5.12
CA TYR A 77 0.20 7.98 4.78
C TYR A 77 0.72 9.42 4.76
N GLN A 78 0.03 10.33 4.06
CA GLN A 78 0.52 11.70 3.91
C GLN A 78 0.60 12.46 5.25
N MET A 79 -0.33 12.21 6.18
CA MET A 79 -0.36 12.91 7.47
C MET A 79 0.54 12.26 8.51
N MET A 80 0.60 10.93 8.56
CA MET A 80 1.46 10.21 9.51
C MET A 80 2.93 10.41 9.17
N ASP A 81 3.32 10.37 7.89
CA ASP A 81 4.71 10.58 7.48
C ASP A 81 5.23 11.95 7.90
N ILE A 82 4.40 13.00 7.80
CA ILE A 82 4.77 14.36 8.22
C ILE A 82 4.98 14.44 9.74
N GLU A 83 4.13 13.78 10.53
CA GLU A 83 4.26 13.74 11.98
C GLU A 83 5.48 12.92 12.42
N ASP A 84 5.70 11.76 11.81
CA ASP A 84 6.83 10.90 12.16
C ASP A 84 8.16 11.53 11.74
N ALA A 85 8.21 12.22 10.60
CA ALA A 85 9.37 13.03 10.23
C ALA A 85 9.65 14.17 11.21
N HIS A 86 8.62 14.75 11.83
CA HIS A 86 8.81 15.73 12.92
C HIS A 86 9.37 15.07 14.18
N LYS A 87 8.86 13.90 14.59
CA LYS A 87 9.37 13.13 15.75
C LYS A 87 10.83 12.69 15.55
N LEU A 88 11.17 12.28 14.33
CA LEU A 88 12.52 11.90 13.93
C LEU A 88 13.45 13.09 13.68
N LYS A 89 12.95 14.33 13.85
CA LYS A 89 13.69 15.59 13.64
C LYS A 89 14.20 15.79 12.20
N ILE A 90 13.61 15.08 11.23
CA ILE A 90 13.82 15.29 9.79
C ILE A 90 13.18 16.63 9.38
N LEU A 91 12.00 16.92 9.94
CA LEU A 91 11.33 18.22 9.80
C LEU A 91 11.38 18.99 11.10
N THR A 92 11.60 20.30 11.01
CA THR A 92 11.48 21.20 12.16
C THR A 92 10.02 21.42 12.53
N THR A 93 9.76 21.85 13.77
CA THR A 93 8.42 22.24 14.22
C THR A 93 7.83 23.34 13.33
N GLY A 94 8.64 24.30 12.90
CA GLY A 94 8.21 25.41 12.04
C GLY A 94 7.72 24.91 10.68
N GLU A 95 8.53 24.11 9.99
CA GLU A 95 8.18 23.51 8.70
C GLU A 95 6.92 22.65 8.80
N THR A 96 6.84 21.81 9.83
CA THR A 96 5.69 20.91 10.05
C THR A 96 4.39 21.72 10.24
N LYS A 97 4.43 22.76 11.08
CA LYS A 97 3.28 23.66 11.27
C LYS A 97 2.91 24.38 9.98
N GLU A 98 3.88 24.87 9.22
CA GLU A 98 3.62 25.56 7.95
C GLU A 98 2.91 24.64 6.96
N LEU A 99 3.36 23.39 6.83
CA LEU A 99 2.74 22.38 5.98
C LEU A 99 1.30 22.11 6.38
N LEU A 100 1.03 21.87 7.67
CA LEU A 100 -0.32 21.55 8.14
C LEU A 100 -1.25 22.78 8.13
N LEU A 101 -0.73 23.97 8.42
CA LEU A 101 -1.50 25.22 8.34
C LEU A 101 -1.86 25.59 6.90
N SER A 102 -1.08 25.12 5.91
CA SER A 102 -1.29 25.44 4.50
C SER A 102 -2.68 25.01 3.97
N TYR A 103 -3.30 24.01 4.60
CA TYR A 103 -4.64 23.52 4.27
C TYR A 103 -5.77 24.51 4.60
N PHE A 104 -5.54 25.43 5.54
CA PHE A 104 -6.59 26.28 6.10
C PHE A 104 -6.56 27.71 5.54
N ASP A 105 -7.73 28.35 5.43
CA ASP A 105 -7.83 29.80 5.21
C ASP A 105 -7.36 30.61 6.43
N ASP A 106 -7.16 31.91 6.22
CA ASP A 106 -6.75 32.87 7.25
C ASP A 106 -7.70 32.88 8.45
N GLU A 107 -9.01 32.75 8.24
CA GLU A 107 -9.99 32.73 9.33
C GLU A 107 -9.84 31.49 10.21
N ARG A 108 -9.63 30.31 9.62
CA ARG A 108 -9.35 29.08 10.36
C ARG A 108 -7.97 29.11 11.00
N ARG A 109 -6.95 29.68 10.34
CA ARG A 109 -5.60 29.88 10.93
C ARG A 109 -5.66 30.75 12.17
N LYS A 110 -6.32 31.90 12.13
CA LYS A 110 -6.52 32.78 13.30
C LYS A 110 -7.18 32.05 14.47
N ARG A 111 -8.14 31.15 14.21
CA ARG A 111 -8.76 30.33 15.25
C ARG A 111 -7.78 29.34 15.86
N ILE A 112 -6.95 28.69 15.02
CA ILE A 112 -5.91 27.77 15.46
C ILE A 112 -4.87 28.51 16.31
N ASP A 113 -4.43 29.70 15.90
CA ASP A 113 -3.47 30.51 16.65
C ASP A 113 -3.98 30.87 18.05
N ARG A 114 -5.28 31.17 18.19
CA ARG A 114 -5.92 31.38 19.50
C ARG A 114 -5.95 30.11 20.35
N THR A 115 -6.07 28.93 19.75
CA THR A 115 -5.95 27.66 20.51
C THR A 115 -4.52 27.46 20.99
N PHE A 116 -3.53 27.84 20.19
CA PHE A 116 -2.11 27.69 20.51
C PHE A 116 -1.60 28.66 21.59
N THR A 117 -2.36 29.71 21.94
CA THR A 117 -2.04 30.50 23.13
C THR A 117 -2.37 29.77 24.43
N ILE A 118 -3.23 28.74 24.37
CA ILE A 118 -3.66 27.95 25.53
C ILE A 118 -2.87 26.64 25.61
N VAL A 119 -2.71 25.96 24.47
CA VAL A 119 -1.94 24.70 24.37
C VAL A 119 -0.48 25.05 24.15
N SER A 120 0.38 24.88 25.16
CA SER A 120 1.81 25.22 25.06
C SER A 120 2.68 24.06 24.57
N ASP A 121 2.25 22.81 24.74
CA ASP A 121 3.03 21.65 24.32
C ASP A 121 3.06 21.53 22.79
N VAL A 122 4.27 21.40 22.23
CA VAL A 122 4.47 21.38 20.78
C VAL A 122 3.89 20.12 20.15
N ASN A 123 3.98 18.96 20.81
CA ASN A 123 3.48 17.71 20.26
C ASN A 123 1.95 17.72 20.24
N GLU A 124 1.31 18.26 21.28
CA GLU A 124 -0.14 18.48 21.30
C GLU A 124 -0.59 19.44 20.19
N GLN A 125 0.16 20.52 19.93
CA GLN A 125 -0.13 21.43 18.82
C GLN A 125 -0.05 20.75 17.45
N ILE A 126 0.98 19.91 17.21
CA ILE A 126 1.11 19.14 15.97
C ILE A 126 -0.01 18.09 15.85
N ALA A 127 -0.31 17.36 16.93
CA ALA A 127 -1.39 16.39 16.96
C ALA A 127 -2.77 17.03 16.68
N TYR A 128 -2.99 18.25 17.20
CA TYR A 128 -4.19 19.05 16.94
C TYR A 128 -4.29 19.47 15.47
N LEU A 129 -3.19 19.96 14.88
CA LEU A 129 -3.14 20.31 13.45
C LEU A 129 -3.42 19.10 12.57
N ARG A 130 -2.71 17.98 12.82
CA ARG A 130 -2.91 16.71 12.12
C ARG A 130 -4.39 16.30 12.15
N SER A 131 -4.99 16.27 13.34
CA SER A 131 -6.41 15.89 13.50
C SER A 131 -7.34 16.84 12.74
N SER A 132 -7.02 18.13 12.73
CA SER A 132 -7.79 19.14 11.98
C SER A 132 -7.66 18.95 10.47
N VAL A 133 -6.47 18.60 9.96
CA VAL A 133 -6.23 18.36 8.52
C VAL A 133 -6.91 17.06 8.08
N ILE A 134 -6.77 15.97 8.85
CA ILE A 134 -7.47 14.71 8.57
C ILE A 134 -8.98 14.94 8.49
N GLY A 135 -9.55 15.65 9.47
CA GLY A 135 -10.98 15.96 9.47
C GLY A 135 -11.43 16.82 8.29
N LEU A 136 -10.56 17.69 7.77
CA LEU A 136 -10.82 18.46 6.55
C LEU A 136 -10.76 17.57 5.30
N LEU A 137 -9.71 16.76 5.15
CA LEU A 137 -9.51 15.87 4.00
C LEU A 137 -10.63 14.84 3.87
N ILE A 138 -11.10 14.28 5.00
CA ILE A 138 -12.26 13.37 5.01
C ILE A 138 -13.50 14.06 4.45
N LYS A 139 -13.78 15.31 4.87
CA LYS A 139 -14.94 16.07 4.40
C LYS A 139 -14.85 16.36 2.90
N GLU A 140 -13.69 16.77 2.43
CA GLU A 140 -13.48 17.02 0.99
C GLU A 140 -13.62 15.74 0.16
N CYS A 141 -12.98 14.65 0.56
CA CYS A 141 -13.10 13.37 -0.16
C CYS A 141 -14.55 12.87 -0.17
N THR A 142 -15.28 13.04 0.94
CA THR A 142 -16.71 12.71 1.01
C THR A 142 -17.52 13.56 0.04
N ALA A 143 -17.26 14.87 -0.01
CA ALA A 143 -17.94 15.78 -0.94
C ALA A 143 -17.65 15.43 -2.41
N VAL A 144 -16.38 15.12 -2.75
CA VAL A 144 -15.98 14.68 -4.08
C VAL A 144 -16.65 13.35 -4.45
N PHE A 145 -16.70 12.40 -3.52
CA PHE A 145 -17.34 11.10 -3.74
C PHE A 145 -18.82 11.24 -4.07
N LEU A 146 -19.55 12.04 -3.27
CA LEU A 146 -20.98 12.29 -3.49
C LEU A 146 -21.24 13.09 -4.77
N ALA A 147 -20.42 14.09 -5.06
CA ALA A 147 -20.54 14.89 -6.29
C ALA A 147 -20.33 14.07 -7.56
N ASN A 148 -19.53 13.00 -7.48
CA ASN A 148 -19.19 12.13 -8.59
C ASN A 148 -19.89 10.76 -8.57
N GLU A 149 -20.92 10.58 -7.73
CA GLU A 149 -21.63 9.31 -7.55
C GLU A 149 -22.01 8.65 -8.89
N LYS A 150 -22.62 9.41 -9.81
CA LYS A 150 -23.03 8.90 -11.12
C LYS A 150 -21.85 8.38 -11.94
N GLN A 151 -20.73 9.11 -11.96
CA GLN A 151 -19.54 8.71 -12.70
C GLN A 151 -18.91 7.46 -12.10
N ILE A 152 -18.82 7.40 -10.77
CA ILE A 152 -18.31 6.24 -10.02
C ILE A 152 -19.16 5.00 -10.31
N LEU A 153 -20.48 5.10 -10.20
CA LEU A 153 -21.41 3.98 -10.47
C LEU A 153 -21.38 3.52 -11.94
N SER A 154 -21.15 4.45 -12.87
CA SER A 154 -20.99 4.12 -14.29
C SER A 154 -19.59 3.60 -14.68
N GLY A 155 -18.65 3.54 -13.73
CA GLY A 155 -17.26 3.16 -13.99
C GLY A 155 -16.44 4.18 -14.80
N ALA A 156 -16.96 5.39 -15.01
CA ALA A 156 -16.35 6.44 -15.81
C ALA A 156 -15.45 7.41 -14.99
N PHE A 157 -15.48 7.31 -13.66
CA PHE A 157 -14.66 8.17 -12.80
C PHE A 157 -13.17 7.78 -12.86
N GLU A 158 -12.34 8.71 -13.33
CA GLU A 158 -10.88 8.55 -13.43
C GLU A 158 -10.15 9.29 -12.30
N GLY A 159 -9.02 8.74 -11.88
CA GLY A 159 -8.17 9.31 -10.82
C GLY A 159 -8.60 8.92 -9.41
N SER A 160 -8.23 9.74 -8.42
CA SER A 160 -8.56 9.54 -7.01
C SER A 160 -9.35 10.72 -6.44
N LEU A 161 -10.03 10.51 -5.31
CA LEU A 161 -10.78 11.57 -4.63
C LEU A 161 -9.87 12.73 -4.21
N ILE A 162 -8.64 12.42 -3.80
CA ILE A 162 -7.61 13.41 -3.42
C ILE A 162 -7.27 14.34 -4.58
N THR A 163 -7.15 13.81 -5.80
CA THR A 163 -6.80 14.63 -6.98
C THR A 163 -7.90 15.59 -7.43
N GLN A 164 -9.14 15.38 -6.99
CA GLN A 164 -10.28 16.23 -7.35
C GLN A 164 -10.75 17.16 -6.22
N MET A 165 -9.95 17.27 -5.14
CA MET A 165 -10.25 18.21 -4.06
C MET A 165 -10.14 19.67 -4.50
N SER A 166 -10.69 20.58 -3.69
CA SER A 166 -10.58 22.02 -3.92
C SER A 166 -9.13 22.49 -4.06
N ALA A 167 -8.91 23.51 -4.89
CA ALA A 167 -7.56 23.93 -5.32
C ALA A 167 -6.60 24.20 -4.15
N ARG A 168 -7.03 24.85 -3.07
CA ARG A 168 -6.17 25.11 -1.90
C ARG A 168 -5.68 23.81 -1.27
N ILE A 169 -6.59 22.86 -1.06
CA ILE A 169 -6.31 21.62 -0.36
C ILE A 169 -5.47 20.71 -1.23
N ALA A 170 -5.74 20.65 -2.54
CA ALA A 170 -4.90 19.96 -3.50
C ALA A 170 -3.47 20.54 -3.54
N MET A 171 -3.31 21.87 -3.50
CA MET A 171 -1.99 22.50 -3.44
C MET A 171 -1.25 22.20 -2.13
N ALA A 172 -1.94 22.27 -0.99
CA ALA A 172 -1.39 21.93 0.32
C ALA A 172 -0.92 20.46 0.35
N TYR A 173 -1.76 19.55 -0.14
CA TYR A 173 -1.44 18.13 -0.26
C TYR A 173 -0.20 17.91 -1.13
N LYS A 174 -0.17 18.52 -2.32
CA LYS A 174 0.99 18.43 -3.24
C LYS A 174 2.27 18.96 -2.59
N LYS A 175 2.20 20.04 -1.81
CA LYS A 175 3.35 20.57 -1.07
C LYS A 175 3.85 19.57 -0.03
N CYS A 176 2.95 18.94 0.72
CA CYS A 176 3.31 17.88 1.66
C CYS A 176 3.98 16.70 0.92
N THR A 177 3.40 16.22 -0.19
CA THR A 177 3.98 15.14 -0.99
C THR A 177 5.38 15.49 -1.50
N GLN A 178 5.59 16.71 -1.97
CA GLN A 178 6.89 17.18 -2.42
C GLN A 178 7.93 17.15 -1.29
N VAL A 179 7.57 17.66 -0.11
CA VAL A 179 8.47 17.63 1.05
C VAL A 179 8.75 16.20 1.51
N SER A 180 7.75 15.31 1.49
CA SER A 180 7.94 13.90 1.80
C SER A 180 8.99 13.25 0.88
N MET A 181 8.88 13.49 -0.43
CA MET A 181 9.85 13.00 -1.41
C MET A 181 11.24 13.59 -1.20
N GLU A 182 11.35 14.89 -1.00
CA GLU A 182 12.65 15.58 -0.93
C GLU A 182 13.41 15.34 0.39
N LYS A 183 12.70 15.16 1.50
CA LYS A 183 13.32 15.14 2.84
C LYS A 183 13.10 13.87 3.63
N ILE A 184 11.95 13.20 3.47
CA ILE A 184 11.58 12.04 4.30
C ILE A 184 12.09 10.76 3.64
N TYR A 185 11.66 10.48 2.41
CA TYR A 185 12.02 9.24 1.71
C TYR A 185 13.47 9.22 1.22
N CYS A 186 14.08 10.39 1.02
CA CYS A 186 15.51 10.51 0.71
C CYS A 186 16.41 10.66 1.95
N SER A 187 15.86 10.48 3.16
CA SER A 187 16.70 10.46 4.36
C SER A 187 17.64 9.25 4.34
N ARG A 188 18.83 9.42 4.90
CA ARG A 188 19.86 8.38 4.87
C ARG A 188 19.40 7.09 5.54
N GLU A 189 18.70 7.23 6.66
CA GLU A 189 18.16 6.12 7.43
C GLU A 189 17.15 5.30 6.61
N VAL A 190 16.27 5.95 5.84
CA VAL A 190 15.31 5.27 4.96
C VAL A 190 16.04 4.55 3.83
N LEU A 191 16.99 5.22 3.17
CA LEU A 191 17.75 4.63 2.07
C LEU A 191 18.58 3.40 2.50
N ASP A 192 19.22 3.45 3.67
CA ASP A 192 19.99 2.32 4.20
C ASP A 192 19.09 1.09 4.45
N VAL A 193 17.86 1.31 4.93
CA VAL A 193 16.86 0.24 5.13
C VAL A 193 16.37 -0.31 3.80
N GLU A 194 16.05 0.55 2.82
CA GLU A 194 15.61 0.12 1.48
C GLU A 194 16.67 -0.69 0.74
N LEU A 195 17.94 -0.25 0.79
CA LEU A 195 19.05 -0.97 0.17
C LEU A 195 19.24 -2.37 0.78
N ALA A 196 19.17 -2.46 2.11
CA ALA A 196 19.25 -3.74 2.82
C ALA A 196 18.06 -4.65 2.44
N GLY A 197 16.84 -4.11 2.45
CA GLY A 197 15.62 -4.81 2.06
C GLY A 197 15.68 -5.34 0.63
N PHE A 198 16.10 -4.51 -0.33
CA PHE A 198 16.26 -4.90 -1.72
C PHE A 198 17.23 -6.07 -1.87
N ARG A 199 18.38 -6.01 -1.18
CA ARG A 199 19.38 -7.09 -1.22
C ARG A 199 18.84 -8.39 -0.61
N VAL A 200 18.17 -8.29 0.54
CA VAL A 200 17.56 -9.44 1.23
C VAL A 200 16.52 -10.10 0.34
N LEU A 201 15.53 -9.34 -0.13
CA LEU A 201 14.42 -9.85 -0.94
C LEU A 201 14.92 -10.42 -2.28
N SER A 202 15.79 -9.70 -2.99
CA SER A 202 16.33 -10.18 -4.28
C SER A 202 17.07 -11.50 -4.12
N THR A 203 17.84 -11.66 -3.03
CA THR A 203 18.57 -12.91 -2.77
C THR A 203 17.61 -14.05 -2.46
N LEU A 204 16.62 -13.83 -1.58
CA LEU A 204 15.64 -14.85 -1.23
C LEU A 204 14.79 -15.27 -2.43
N VAL A 205 14.28 -14.31 -3.21
CA VAL A 205 13.49 -14.59 -4.42
C VAL A 205 14.31 -15.41 -5.41
N ASN A 206 15.53 -14.99 -5.76
CA ASN A 206 16.35 -15.71 -6.72
C ASN A 206 16.66 -17.14 -6.26
N LEU A 207 17.10 -17.32 -5.02
CA LEU A 207 17.44 -18.64 -4.49
C LEU A 207 16.23 -19.58 -4.45
N MET A 208 15.07 -19.08 -4.03
CA MET A 208 13.87 -19.90 -3.92
C MET A 208 13.27 -20.22 -5.29
N VAL A 209 13.26 -19.26 -6.23
CA VAL A 209 12.80 -19.49 -7.61
C VAL A 209 13.72 -20.49 -8.32
N ASP A 210 15.04 -20.36 -8.16
CA ASP A 210 16.00 -21.33 -8.69
C ASP A 210 15.77 -22.73 -8.09
N ALA A 211 15.48 -22.80 -6.79
CA ALA A 211 15.23 -24.06 -6.11
C ALA A 211 14.00 -24.79 -6.66
N VAL A 212 12.87 -24.09 -6.84
CA VAL A 212 11.66 -24.71 -7.41
C VAL A 212 11.76 -24.98 -8.91
N THR A 213 12.64 -24.27 -9.62
CA THR A 213 12.92 -24.53 -11.04
C THR A 213 13.81 -25.75 -11.24
N SER A 214 14.75 -26.00 -10.33
CA SER A 214 15.68 -27.14 -10.33
C SER A 214 15.57 -27.97 -9.03
N PRO A 215 14.43 -28.62 -8.77
CA PRO A 215 14.19 -29.30 -7.50
C PRO A 215 15.09 -30.53 -7.29
N GLU A 216 15.69 -31.10 -8.32
CA GLU A 216 16.57 -32.26 -8.24
C GLU A 216 17.90 -32.00 -7.53
N LYS A 217 18.32 -30.73 -7.38
CA LYS A 217 19.58 -30.38 -6.71
C LYS A 217 19.44 -30.55 -5.19
N VAL A 218 20.49 -31.08 -4.56
CA VAL A 218 20.54 -31.27 -3.10
C VAL A 218 20.28 -29.97 -2.35
N TYR A 219 20.89 -28.86 -2.79
CA TYR A 219 20.68 -27.55 -2.17
C TYR A 219 19.25 -27.03 -2.34
N SER A 220 18.64 -27.22 -3.52
CA SER A 220 17.24 -26.88 -3.76
C SER A 220 16.31 -27.60 -2.79
N GLN A 221 16.55 -28.89 -2.54
CA GLN A 221 15.76 -29.66 -1.58
C GLN A 221 15.87 -29.13 -0.15
N LEU A 222 17.04 -28.64 0.27
CA LEU A 222 17.19 -28.01 1.59
C LEU A 222 16.34 -26.73 1.72
N LEU A 223 16.24 -25.94 0.66
CA LEU A 223 15.41 -24.73 0.63
C LEU A 223 13.92 -25.06 0.57
N ILE A 224 13.52 -25.97 -0.32
CA ILE A 224 12.14 -26.42 -0.50
C ILE A 224 11.61 -27.01 0.82
N ASN A 225 12.37 -27.88 1.48
CA ASN A 225 11.92 -28.55 2.70
C ASN A 225 11.86 -27.64 3.93
N ARG A 226 12.31 -26.38 3.83
CA ARG A 226 12.11 -25.36 4.88
C ARG A 226 10.79 -24.62 4.76
N VAL A 227 10.14 -24.65 3.60
CA VAL A 227 8.88 -23.94 3.39
C VAL A 227 7.75 -24.69 4.08
N SER A 228 6.88 -23.93 4.76
CA SER A 228 5.68 -24.47 5.41
C SER A 228 4.77 -25.16 4.40
N GLU A 229 4.17 -26.29 4.79
CA GLU A 229 3.24 -27.08 3.96
C GLU A 229 2.00 -26.30 3.49
N GLN A 230 1.73 -25.13 4.08
CA GLN A 230 0.65 -24.26 3.63
C GLN A 230 0.88 -23.67 2.22
N TYR A 231 2.12 -23.68 1.72
CA TYR A 231 2.48 -23.20 0.38
C TYR A 231 2.79 -24.39 -0.54
N ASP A 232 2.07 -24.50 -1.65
CA ASP A 232 2.25 -25.62 -2.59
C ASP A 232 3.41 -25.39 -3.57
N ILE A 233 4.63 -25.32 -3.03
CA ILE A 233 5.86 -25.15 -3.82
C ILE A 233 6.29 -26.43 -4.57
N LYS A 234 5.51 -27.53 -4.44
CA LYS A 234 5.71 -28.81 -5.12
C LYS A 234 4.63 -29.09 -6.17
N ALA A 235 3.83 -28.08 -6.50
CA ALA A 235 2.84 -28.14 -7.57
C ALA A 235 3.42 -28.63 -8.90
N VAL A 236 2.57 -29.21 -9.74
CA VAL A 236 2.99 -29.77 -11.04
C VAL A 236 3.40 -28.65 -11.99
N SER A 237 2.66 -27.54 -11.99
CA SER A 237 2.97 -26.40 -12.84
C SER A 237 4.13 -25.58 -12.29
N LEU A 238 5.07 -25.20 -13.16
CA LEU A 238 6.12 -24.24 -12.78
C LEU A 238 5.52 -22.90 -12.34
N TYR A 239 4.44 -22.45 -13.01
CA TYR A 239 3.74 -21.22 -12.64
C TYR A 239 3.24 -21.27 -11.19
N GLU A 240 2.53 -22.35 -10.82
CA GLU A 240 1.99 -22.53 -9.47
C GLU A 240 3.10 -22.61 -8.41
N ARG A 241 4.21 -23.29 -8.72
CA ARG A 241 5.37 -23.35 -7.81
C ARG A 241 6.02 -21.98 -7.59
N ILE A 242 6.17 -21.19 -8.65
CA ILE A 242 6.71 -19.83 -8.56
C ILE A 242 5.75 -18.95 -7.78
N GLN A 243 4.45 -18.99 -8.07
CA GLN A 243 3.45 -18.22 -7.32
C GLN A 243 3.47 -18.59 -5.83
N ALA A 244 3.45 -19.88 -5.48
CA ALA A 244 3.54 -20.34 -4.08
C ALA A 244 4.85 -19.90 -3.39
N THR A 245 5.94 -19.77 -4.16
CA THR A 245 7.20 -19.23 -3.66
C THR A 245 7.09 -17.73 -3.34
N LEU A 246 6.43 -16.97 -4.22
CA LEU A 246 6.16 -15.55 -3.99
C LEU A 246 5.19 -15.35 -2.82
N ASP A 247 4.19 -16.21 -2.65
CA ASP A 247 3.30 -16.21 -1.49
C ASP A 247 4.07 -16.46 -0.20
N TYR A 248 5.01 -17.42 -0.21
CA TYR A 248 5.87 -17.68 0.94
C TYR A 248 6.73 -16.48 1.32
N ILE A 249 7.37 -15.84 0.34
CA ILE A 249 8.26 -14.69 0.57
C ILE A 249 7.48 -13.45 0.98
N SER A 250 6.36 -13.14 0.31
CA SER A 250 5.51 -11.99 0.65
C SER A 250 4.80 -12.16 2.01
N GLY A 251 4.57 -13.40 2.44
CA GLY A 251 4.06 -13.72 3.78
C GLY A 251 5.07 -13.59 4.92
N MET A 252 6.34 -13.26 4.64
CA MET A 252 7.37 -13.06 5.67
C MET A 252 7.24 -11.69 6.32
N THR A 253 7.56 -11.62 7.61
CA THR A 253 7.88 -10.33 8.26
C THR A 253 9.33 -9.92 7.94
N ASP A 254 9.63 -8.62 8.02
CA ASP A 254 10.99 -8.10 7.80
C ASP A 254 12.05 -8.81 8.64
N VAL A 255 11.73 -9.05 9.92
CA VAL A 255 12.62 -9.76 10.86
C VAL A 255 12.85 -11.20 10.42
N PHE A 256 11.80 -11.89 9.97
CA PHE A 256 11.92 -13.26 9.49
C PHE A 256 12.71 -13.35 8.20
N ALA A 257 12.45 -12.47 7.23
CA ALA A 257 13.18 -12.42 5.97
C ALA A 257 14.67 -12.15 6.20
N LEU A 258 15.01 -11.20 7.08
CA LEU A 258 16.38 -10.88 7.43
C LEU A 258 17.10 -12.05 8.15
N ASP A 259 16.42 -12.71 9.09
CA ASP A 259 16.95 -13.88 9.78
C ASP A 259 17.21 -15.05 8.81
N LEU A 260 16.24 -15.34 7.94
CA LEU A 260 16.38 -16.37 6.91
C LEU A 260 17.56 -16.06 5.97
N TYR A 261 17.67 -14.82 5.51
CA TYR A 261 18.79 -14.36 4.68
C TYR A 261 20.14 -14.54 5.39
N ARG A 262 20.23 -14.20 6.68
CA ARG A 262 21.46 -14.39 7.47
C ARG A 262 21.84 -15.86 7.64
N LYS A 263 20.86 -16.73 7.92
CA LYS A 263 21.07 -18.18 8.04
C LYS A 263 21.54 -18.80 6.73
N ILE A 264 20.94 -18.40 5.60
CA ILE A 264 21.31 -18.89 4.27
C ILE A 264 22.74 -18.47 3.90
N ASN A 265 23.12 -17.23 4.21
CA ASN A 265 24.46 -16.72 3.91
C ASN A 265 25.53 -17.10 4.96
N GLY A 266 25.18 -17.88 5.99
CA GLY A 266 26.11 -18.29 7.04
C GLY A 266 26.53 -17.17 8.01
N ASN A 267 25.83 -16.04 8.00
CA ASN A 267 26.09 -14.91 8.90
C ASN A 267 25.59 -15.15 10.34
N SER A 268 24.75 -16.16 10.52
CA SER A 268 24.20 -16.55 11.82
C SER A 268 24.00 -18.06 11.82
N LEU A 269 24.98 -18.79 12.37
CA LEU A 269 24.82 -20.19 12.73
C LEU A 269 24.44 -20.26 14.22
N PRO A 270 23.57 -21.20 14.63
CA PRO A 270 23.37 -21.47 16.05
C PRO A 270 24.73 -21.75 16.68
N ALA A 271 25.08 -21.02 17.74
CA ALA A 271 26.18 -21.45 18.59
C ALA A 271 25.78 -22.81 19.18
N VAL A 272 26.60 -23.82 18.92
CA VAL A 272 26.49 -25.14 19.56
C VAL A 272 26.89 -25.01 21.02
#